data_AF-A0A534Q2Y5-F1
#
_entry.id   AF-A0A534Q2Y5-F1
#
_cell.length_a   1.000
_cell.length_b   1.000
_cell.length_c   1.000
_cell.angle_alpha   90.00
_cell.angle_beta   90.00
_cell.angle_gamma   90.00
#
_symmetry.space_group_name_H-M   'P 1'
#
loop_
_entity.id
_entity.type
_entity.pdbx_description
1 polymer ?
#
loop_
_entity_poly.entity_id
_entity_poly.type
_entity_poly.pdbx_seq_one_letter_code
_entity_poly.pdbx_strand_id
1 'polypeptide(L)'
;MILATSPLLDGSRPCYRVYACARGAYALGALEPKFWQRFCTAVGHPDWTERAFDADLVPSVEALFRGRTRDEWDTLLRPADCCGEPVLEVSELRSHPLFEGAFAGDLLRTFPALAPDAPRSPAPSQGEHSTAAVLRDWSSPG
;
A
#
# COMPACT_ATOMS: atom_id res chain seq x y z
N MET A 1 -12.22 34.56 -0.28
CA MET A 1 -12.48 33.34 -1.05
C MET A 1 -11.18 32.54 -1.07
N ILE A 2 -11.01 31.64 -0.10
CA ILE A 2 -9.86 30.72 -0.11
C ILE A 2 -10.22 29.66 -1.16
N LEU A 3 -9.49 29.62 -2.27
CA LEU A 3 -9.58 28.50 -3.20
C LEU A 3 -9.19 27.26 -2.41
N ALA A 4 -10.14 26.36 -2.17
CA ALA A 4 -9.84 25.07 -1.58
C ALA A 4 -8.92 24.33 -2.55
N THR A 5 -7.64 24.25 -2.22
CA THR A 5 -6.70 23.32 -2.85
C THR A 5 -7.20 21.93 -2.53
N SER A 6 -7.93 21.34 -3.47
CA SER A 6 -8.39 19.96 -3.34
C SER A 6 -7.18 19.05 -3.08
N PRO A 7 -7.22 18.18 -2.04
CA PRO A 7 -6.08 17.36 -1.69
C PRO A 7 -5.72 16.41 -2.84
N LEU A 8 -4.43 16.29 -3.13
CA LEU A 8 -3.94 15.45 -4.23
C LEU A 8 -3.84 13.96 -3.85
N LEU A 9 -3.71 13.63 -2.56
CA LEU A 9 -3.34 12.30 -2.05
C LEU A 9 -4.36 11.72 -1.06
N ASP A 10 -5.64 12.07 -1.22
CA ASP A 10 -6.74 11.61 -0.34
C ASP A 10 -7.59 10.50 -0.98
N GLY A 11 -7.21 10.00 -2.16
CA GLY A 11 -7.99 9.04 -2.92
C GLY A 11 -8.99 9.66 -3.90
N SER A 12 -9.12 10.99 -3.98
CA SER A 12 -10.15 11.67 -4.80
C SER A 12 -9.86 11.67 -6.31
N ARG A 13 -8.63 11.34 -6.72
CA ARG A 13 -8.17 11.42 -8.12
C ARG A 13 -8.11 10.03 -8.76
N PRO A 14 -8.37 9.90 -10.07
CA PRO A 14 -8.33 8.59 -10.69
C PRO A 14 -6.92 7.99 -10.73
N CYS A 15 -5.87 8.81 -10.76
CA CYS A 15 -4.50 8.33 -10.72
C CYS A 15 -4.02 7.90 -9.31
N TYR A 16 -4.73 8.25 -8.24
CA TYR A 16 -4.33 7.97 -6.85
C TYR A 16 -5.55 7.52 -6.03
N ARG A 17 -5.84 6.22 -6.04
CA ARG A 17 -7.04 5.62 -5.44
C ARG A 17 -6.90 4.11 -5.29
N VAL A 18 -7.66 3.54 -4.34
CA VAL A 18 -7.93 2.09 -4.28
C VAL A 18 -9.24 1.78 -5.00
N TYR A 19 -9.19 0.88 -5.97
CA TYR A 19 -10.32 0.48 -6.79
C TYR A 19 -10.83 -0.90 -6.41
N ALA A 20 -12.14 -1.01 -6.19
CA ALA A 20 -12.79 -2.30 -6.00
C ALA A 20 -12.81 -3.07 -7.33
N CYS A 21 -12.31 -4.30 -7.30
CA CYS A 21 -12.34 -5.21 -8.43
C CYS A 21 -13.64 -6.05 -8.41
N ALA A 22 -13.81 -6.98 -9.34
CA ALA A 22 -14.83 -8.03 -9.24
C ALA A 22 -14.64 -8.88 -7.97
N ARG A 23 -13.39 -9.04 -7.54
CA ARG A 23 -12.97 -9.70 -6.30
C ARG A 23 -11.65 -9.09 -5.82
N GLY A 24 -11.61 -8.64 -4.58
CA GLY A 24 -10.48 -7.90 -4.01
C GLY A 24 -10.44 -6.44 -4.45
N ALA A 25 -9.30 -5.79 -4.27
CA ALA A 25 -9.06 -4.41 -4.63
C ALA A 25 -7.67 -4.21 -5.22
N TYR A 26 -7.49 -3.13 -5.98
CA TYR A 26 -6.24 -2.76 -6.63
C TYR A 26 -5.92 -1.31 -6.30
N ALA A 27 -4.71 -1.03 -5.85
CA ALA A 27 -4.26 0.33 -5.55
C ALA A 27 -3.56 0.91 -6.77
N LEU A 28 -3.93 2.14 -7.15
CA LEU A 28 -3.23 2.90 -8.18
C LEU A 28 -2.62 4.15 -7.55
N GLY A 29 -1.33 4.38 -7.81
CA GLY A 29 -0.56 5.55 -7.38
C GLY A 29 0.21 6.18 -8.54
N ALA A 30 -0.42 6.31 -9.70
CA ALA A 30 0.15 6.74 -10.97
C ALA A 30 0.21 8.28 -11.11
N LEU A 31 0.80 8.98 -10.13
CA LEU A 31 0.80 10.45 -10.08
C LEU A 31 1.61 11.10 -11.21
N GLU A 32 2.76 10.52 -11.57
CA GLU A 32 3.58 11.03 -12.66
C GLU A 32 2.95 10.70 -14.03
N PRO A 33 2.96 11.66 -14.98
CA PRO A 33 2.27 11.50 -16.27
C PRO A 33 2.62 10.21 -17.01
N LYS A 34 3.88 9.79 -16.99
CA LYS A 34 4.34 8.55 -17.65
C LYS A 34 3.67 7.29 -17.10
N PHE A 35 3.39 7.23 -15.80
CA PHE A 35 2.78 6.06 -15.18
C PHE A 35 1.28 6.01 -15.47
N TRP A 36 0.62 7.16 -15.42
CA TRP A 36 -0.78 7.28 -15.83
C TRP A 36 -0.98 6.92 -17.31
N GLN A 37 -0.11 7.44 -18.19
CA GLN A 37 -0.09 7.08 -19.62
C GLN A 37 0.04 5.58 -19.87
N ARG A 38 0.93 4.91 -19.13
CA ARG A 38 1.11 3.46 -19.20
C ARG A 38 -0.15 2.72 -18.74
N PHE A 39 -0.77 3.15 -17.64
CA PHE A 39 -2.06 2.62 -17.20
C PHE A 39 -3.12 2.77 -18.30
N CYS A 40 -3.35 4.00 -18.78
CA CYS A 40 -4.30 4.31 -19.85
C CYS A 40 -4.11 3.44 -21.09
N THR A 41 -2.85 3.27 -21.51
CA THR A 41 -2.50 2.42 -22.66
C THR A 41 -2.81 0.94 -22.38
N ALA A 42 -2.39 0.43 -21.22
CA ALA A 42 -2.58 -0.98 -20.84
C ALA A 42 -4.07 -1.38 -20.72
N VAL A 43 -4.93 -0.44 -20.28
CA VAL A 43 -6.37 -0.67 -20.16
C VAL A 43 -7.17 -0.33 -21.40
N GLY A 44 -6.52 0.12 -22.49
CA GLY A 44 -7.17 0.43 -23.76
C GLY A 44 -7.93 1.76 -23.78
N HIS A 45 -7.55 2.73 -22.93
CA HIS A 45 -8.15 4.05 -22.84
C HIS A 45 -7.11 5.18 -23.00
N PRO A 46 -6.45 5.30 -24.16
CA PRO A 46 -5.47 6.36 -24.40
C PRO A 46 -6.09 7.77 -24.33
N ASP A 47 -7.40 7.90 -24.53
CA ASP A 47 -8.18 9.12 -24.38
C ASP A 47 -8.21 9.67 -22.93
N TRP A 48 -7.83 8.87 -21.94
CA TRP A 48 -7.76 9.28 -20.54
C TRP A 48 -6.42 9.92 -20.14
N THR A 49 -5.43 9.93 -21.03
CA THR A 49 -4.04 10.34 -20.72
C THR A 49 -3.92 11.71 -20.05
N GLU A 50 -4.72 12.70 -20.45
CA GLU A 50 -4.67 14.06 -19.89
C GLU A 50 -5.60 14.26 -18.68
N ARG A 51 -6.25 13.18 -18.22
CA ARG A 51 -7.31 13.20 -17.20
C ARG A 51 -6.89 12.57 -15.87
N ALA A 52 -5.59 12.45 -15.61
CA ALA A 52 -5.04 11.85 -14.39
C ALA A 52 -5.61 12.46 -13.09
N PHE A 53 -5.85 13.77 -13.11
CA PHE A 53 -6.38 14.53 -11.98
C PHE A 53 -7.85 14.92 -12.16
N ASP A 54 -8.54 14.42 -13.17
CA ASP A 54 -9.95 14.72 -13.41
C ASP A 54 -10.83 13.80 -12.56
N ALA A 55 -11.49 14.36 -11.53
CA ALA A 55 -12.36 13.60 -10.64
C ALA A 55 -13.59 13.02 -11.37
N ASP A 56 -14.02 13.63 -12.48
CA ASP A 56 -15.17 13.16 -13.25
C ASP A 56 -14.87 11.85 -13.99
N LEU A 57 -13.59 11.47 -14.11
CA LEU A 57 -13.18 10.19 -14.69
C LEU A 57 -13.27 9.02 -13.70
N VAL A 58 -13.33 9.29 -12.39
CA VAL A 58 -13.32 8.25 -11.35
C VAL A 58 -14.40 7.18 -11.58
N PRO A 59 -15.69 7.51 -11.84
CA PRO A 59 -16.71 6.49 -12.04
C PRO A 59 -16.42 5.54 -13.21
N SER A 60 -15.80 6.03 -14.29
CA SER A 60 -15.41 5.22 -15.44
C SER A 60 -14.28 4.25 -15.09
N VAL A 61 -13.28 4.70 -14.33
CA VAL A 61 -12.18 3.84 -13.87
C VAL A 61 -12.66 2.83 -12.85
N GLU A 62 -13.59 3.21 -11.96
CA GLU A 62 -14.25 2.27 -11.04
C GLU A 62 -15.02 1.18 -11.80
N ALA A 63 -15.82 1.56 -12.80
CA ALA A 63 -16.55 0.62 -13.64
C ALA A 63 -15.59 -0.33 -14.40
N LEU A 64 -14.46 0.20 -14.89
CA LEU A 64 -13.40 -0.60 -15.51
C LEU A 64 -12.88 -1.66 -14.53
N PHE A 65 -12.39 -1.25 -13.35
CA PHE A 65 -11.81 -2.20 -12.37
C PHE A 65 -12.80 -3.28 -11.91
N ARG A 66 -14.08 -2.95 -11.80
CA ARG A 66 -15.15 -3.92 -11.49
C ARG A 66 -15.30 -5.06 -12.51
N GLY A 67 -14.79 -4.89 -13.74
CA GLY A 67 -14.92 -5.88 -14.81
C GLY A 67 -13.97 -7.08 -14.71
N ARG A 68 -12.95 -7.04 -13.85
CA ARG A 68 -11.99 -8.15 -13.65
C ARG A 68 -11.65 -8.33 -12.18
N THR A 69 -11.17 -9.51 -11.82
CA THR A 69 -10.63 -9.80 -10.48
C THR A 69 -9.29 -9.09 -10.27
N ARG A 70 -8.87 -8.92 -9.00
CA ARG A 70 -7.57 -8.35 -8.66
C ARG A 70 -6.40 -9.05 -9.37
N ASP A 71 -6.42 -10.38 -9.43
CA ASP A 71 -5.30 -11.17 -9.99
C ASP A 71 -5.22 -11.06 -11.52
N GLU A 72 -6.38 -10.93 -12.18
CA GLU A 72 -6.44 -10.61 -13.63
C GLU A 72 -5.91 -9.20 -13.91
N TRP A 73 -6.19 -8.23 -13.04
CA TRP A 73 -5.60 -6.89 -13.12
C TRP A 73 -4.09 -6.93 -12.88
N ASP A 74 -3.62 -7.63 -11.87
CA ASP A 74 -2.19 -7.77 -11.58
C ASP A 74 -1.44 -8.39 -12.77
N THR A 75 -2.01 -9.44 -13.38
CA THR A 75 -1.45 -10.06 -14.60
C THR A 75 -1.30 -9.07 -15.75
N LEU A 76 -2.27 -8.15 -15.92
CA LEU A 76 -2.24 -7.14 -16.97
C LEU A 76 -1.31 -5.95 -16.65
N LEU A 77 -1.38 -5.43 -15.43
CA LEU A 77 -0.82 -4.13 -15.06
C LEU A 77 0.60 -4.23 -14.51
N ARG A 78 1.00 -5.37 -13.93
CA ARG A 78 2.38 -5.60 -13.47
C ARG A 78 3.43 -5.36 -14.56
N PRO A 79 3.31 -5.90 -15.80
CA PRO A 79 4.26 -5.59 -16.86
C PRO A 79 4.15 -4.16 -17.42
N ALA A 80 3.05 -3.45 -17.15
CA ALA A 80 2.84 -2.09 -17.63
C ALA A 80 3.65 -1.04 -16.85
N ASP A 81 4.18 -1.39 -15.66
CA ASP A 81 4.98 -0.49 -14.80
C ASP A 81 4.31 0.88 -14.63
N CYS A 82 3.07 0.84 -14.13
CA CYS A 82 2.17 1.99 -13.99
C CYS A 82 1.86 2.35 -12.54
N CYS A 83 2.73 1.97 -11.59
CA CYS A 83 2.55 2.22 -10.16
C CYS A 83 1.20 1.74 -9.62
N GLY A 84 0.78 0.55 -10.06
CA GLY A 84 -0.44 -0.09 -9.59
C GLY A 84 -0.13 -1.47 -9.02
N GLU A 85 -0.66 -1.78 -7.84
CA GLU A 85 -0.37 -3.00 -7.10
C GLU A 85 -1.66 -3.65 -6.55
N PRO A 86 -1.71 -4.99 -6.45
CA PRO A 86 -2.82 -5.68 -5.79
C PRO A 86 -2.85 -5.32 -4.30
N VAL A 87 -4.05 -5.02 -3.78
CA VAL A 87 -4.25 -4.91 -2.32
C VAL A 87 -4.35 -6.33 -1.77
N LEU A 88 -3.37 -6.70 -0.95
CA LEU A 88 -3.27 -8.03 -0.33
C LEU A 88 -3.92 -8.03 1.05
N GLU A 89 -4.60 -9.12 1.37
CA GLU A 89 -5.02 -9.45 2.72
C GLU A 89 -3.82 -9.89 3.57
N VAL A 90 -3.93 -9.74 4.90
CA VAL A 90 -2.86 -10.11 5.83
C VAL A 90 -2.47 -11.59 5.70
N SER A 91 -3.43 -12.47 5.40
CA SER A 91 -3.19 -13.90 5.19
C SER A 91 -2.32 -14.20 3.97
N GLU A 92 -2.30 -13.31 2.97
CA GLU A 92 -1.55 -13.48 1.72
C GLU A 92 -0.07 -13.07 1.86
N LEU A 93 0.28 -12.29 2.90
CA LEU A 93 1.64 -11.79 3.13
C LEU A 93 2.68 -12.91 3.17
N ARG A 94 2.39 -14.05 3.82
CA ARG A 94 3.35 -15.17 3.97
C ARG A 94 3.77 -15.78 2.64
N SER A 95 2.90 -15.72 1.65
CA SER A 95 3.17 -16.28 0.32
C SER A 95 3.80 -15.25 -0.62
N HIS A 96 3.88 -13.98 -0.21
CA HIS A 96 4.42 -12.93 -1.04
C HIS A 96 5.96 -12.88 -0.97
N PRO A 97 6.68 -12.86 -2.11
CA PRO A 97 8.14 -12.92 -2.14
C PRO A 97 8.86 -11.85 -1.31
N LEU A 98 8.30 -10.63 -1.24
CA LEU A 98 8.88 -9.54 -0.44
C LEU A 98 8.89 -9.82 1.08
N PHE A 99 8.10 -10.78 1.55
CA PHE A 99 7.99 -11.14 2.96
C PHE A 99 8.61 -12.51 3.28
N GLU A 100 9.40 -13.06 2.36
CA GLU A 100 10.21 -14.26 2.63
C GLU A 100 11.16 -13.99 3.81
N GLY A 101 11.12 -14.85 4.85
CA GLY A 101 11.90 -14.66 6.08
C GLY A 101 11.43 -13.52 7.00
N ALA A 102 10.36 -12.81 6.64
CA ALA A 102 9.75 -11.75 7.45
C ALA A 102 8.88 -12.29 8.58
N PHE A 103 8.71 -13.60 8.71
CA PHE A 103 7.90 -14.22 9.77
C PHE A 103 8.74 -15.09 10.70
N ALA A 104 8.45 -15.03 12.00
CA ALA A 104 9.00 -15.92 13.01
C ALA A 104 7.82 -16.63 13.71
N GLY A 105 7.53 -17.87 13.28
CA GLY A 105 6.26 -18.52 13.62
C GLY A 105 5.09 -17.69 13.09
N ASP A 106 4.10 -17.42 13.94
CA ASP A 106 2.91 -16.66 13.55
C ASP A 106 3.12 -15.13 13.52
N LEU A 107 4.23 -14.63 14.07
CA LEU A 107 4.49 -13.19 14.16
C LEU A 107 5.14 -12.64 12.90
N LEU A 108 4.52 -11.61 12.31
CA LEU A 108 5.16 -10.75 11.33
C LEU A 108 6.25 -9.95 12.04
N ARG A 109 7.49 -10.02 11.52
CA ARG A 109 8.60 -9.18 11.94
C ARG A 109 8.33 -7.78 11.37
N THR A 110 7.61 -6.94 12.12
CA THR A 110 7.33 -5.56 11.71
C THR A 110 8.47 -4.61 12.10
N PHE A 111 8.36 -3.36 11.67
CA PHE A 111 9.45 -2.38 11.59
C PHE A 111 10.23 -2.16 12.91
N PRO A 112 11.57 -1.99 12.84
CA PRO A 112 12.37 -2.05 11.63
C PRO A 112 12.62 -3.52 11.26
N ALA A 113 11.98 -3.96 10.18
CA ALA A 113 11.94 -5.33 9.70
C ALA A 113 13.27 -5.74 9.04
N LEU A 114 14.38 -5.08 9.42
CA LEU A 114 15.72 -5.24 8.86
C LEU A 114 16.81 -5.27 9.95
N ALA A 115 16.46 -5.37 11.23
CA ALA A 115 17.41 -5.69 12.28
C ALA A 115 17.33 -7.20 12.59
N PRO A 116 18.06 -8.07 11.85
CA PRO A 116 18.07 -9.51 12.12
C PRO A 116 18.48 -9.83 13.57
N ASP A 117 19.30 -8.95 14.17
CA ASP A 117 19.99 -9.17 15.45
C ASP A 117 19.33 -8.47 16.64
N ALA A 118 18.15 -7.87 16.49
CA ALA A 118 17.47 -7.25 17.62
C ALA A 118 17.11 -8.32 18.68
N PRO A 119 17.53 -8.15 19.96
CA PRO A 119 17.22 -9.10 21.01
C PRO A 119 15.71 -9.24 21.16
N ARG A 120 15.24 -10.48 21.19
CA ARG A 120 13.82 -10.81 21.31
C ARG A 120 13.52 -11.26 22.73
N SER A 121 12.56 -10.61 23.35
CA SER A 121 11.87 -11.12 24.53
C SER A 121 10.39 -11.28 24.20
N PRO A 122 9.64 -12.13 24.92
CA PRO A 122 8.19 -12.11 24.90
C PRO A 122 7.65 -10.70 25.18
N ALA A 123 6.42 -10.43 24.77
CA ALA A 123 5.72 -9.23 25.21
C ALA A 123 5.73 -9.18 26.75
N PRO A 124 6.08 -8.04 27.36
CA PRO A 124 6.16 -7.94 28.81
C PRO A 124 4.77 -8.12 29.43
N SER A 125 4.73 -8.77 30.58
CA SER A 125 3.55 -8.81 31.44
C SER A 125 3.21 -7.41 31.98
N GLN A 126 1.94 -7.22 32.35
CA GLN A 126 1.50 -5.96 32.92
C GLN A 126 2.24 -5.68 34.23
N GLY A 127 3.01 -4.58 34.26
CA GLY A 127 3.79 -4.19 35.43
C GLY A 127 5.15 -4.89 35.57
N GLU A 128 5.58 -5.67 34.57
CA GLU A 128 6.90 -6.33 34.56
C GLU A 128 8.04 -5.34 34.77
N HIS A 129 7.96 -4.19 34.10
CA HIS A 129 8.93 -3.11 34.21
C HIS A 129 8.35 -1.99 35.08
N SER A 130 8.70 -1.98 36.37
CA SER A 130 8.33 -0.87 37.26
C SER A 130 9.03 0.42 36.87
N THR A 131 8.37 1.56 37.05
CA THR A 131 8.94 2.90 36.79
C THR A 131 10.29 3.09 37.50
N ALA A 132 10.40 2.63 38.75
CA ALA A 132 11.64 2.73 39.52
C ALA A 132 12.78 1.88 38.95
N ALA A 133 12.49 0.72 38.35
CA ALA A 133 13.50 -0.11 37.70
C ALA A 133 13.98 0.52 36.39
N VAL A 134 13.06 1.02 35.56
CA VAL A 134 13.40 1.69 34.28
C VAL A 134 14.22 2.96 34.52
N LEU A 135 13.83 3.78 35.50
CA LEU A 135 14.56 5.02 35.82
C LEU A 135 15.98 4.75 36.34
N ARG A 136 16.21 3.63 37.06
CA ARG A 136 17.56 3.24 37.50
C ARG A 136 18.43 2.82 36.32
N ASP A 137 17.89 2.05 35.38
CA ASP A 137 18.59 1.63 34.18
C ASP A 137 19.05 2.84 33.35
N TRP A 138 18.13 3.79 33.10
CA TRP A 138 18.44 5.03 32.36
C TRP A 138 19.42 5.98 33.04
N SER A 139 19.56 5.90 34.37
CA SER A 139 20.46 6.77 35.14
C SER A 139 21.88 6.19 35.27
N SER A 140 22.12 4.98 34.75
CA SER A 140 23.42 4.33 34.79
C SER A 140 24.32 4.94 33.69
N PRO A 141 25.55 5.39 33.99
CA PRO A 141 26.48 5.81 32.95
C PRO A 141 26.81 4.62 32.04
N GLY A 142 26.70 4.83 30.72
CA GLY A 142 27.01 3.83 29.70
C GLY A 142 28.49 3.55 29.53
#